data_AF-A0A497RI23-F1
#
_entry.id   AF-A0A497RI23-F1
#
_cell.length_a   1.000
_cell.length_b   1.000
_cell.length_c   1.000
_cell.angle_alpha   90.00
_cell.angle_beta   90.00
_cell.angle_gamma   90.00
#
_symmetry.space_group_name_H-M   'P 1'
#
loop_
_entity.id
_entity.type
_entity.pdbx_description
1 polymer ?
#
loop_
_entity_poly.entity_id
_entity_poly.type
_entity_poly.pdbx_seq_one_letter_code
_entity_poly.pdbx_strand_id
1 'polypeptide(L)' 'MEIKEVEIDCPICNDGKKHVADVLKVTRGKVRRGRYEYDAVEMIVRCRDCGTVGAYRKIESVNMESYEFPYEGEI' A
#
# COMPACT_ATOMS: atom_id res chain seq x y z
N MET A 1 -11.65 -4.21 11.60
CA MET A 1 -10.29 -4.75 11.41
C MET A 1 -9.34 -3.59 11.37
N GLU A 2 -8.61 -3.36 12.47
CA GLU A 2 -7.50 -2.42 12.51
C GLU A 2 -6.27 -3.15 11.95
N ILE A 3 -5.87 -2.82 10.72
CA ILE A 3 -4.64 -3.35 10.13
C ILE A 3 -3.51 -2.51 10.69
N LYS A 4 -2.66 -3.09 11.54
CA LYS A 4 -1.55 -2.38 12.19
C LYS A 4 -0.24 -2.52 11.43
N GLU A 5 -0.05 -3.66 10.76
CA GLU A 5 1.16 -3.96 10.00
C GLU A 5 0.82 -4.79 8.76
N VAL A 6 1.67 -4.69 7.74
CA VAL A 6 1.55 -5.40 6.47
C VAL A 6 2.92 -5.75 5.92
N GLU A 7 3.02 -6.89 5.24
CA GLU A 7 4.22 -7.27 4.50
C GLU A 7 4.19 -6.67 3.08
N ILE A 8 5.21 -5.89 2.74
CA ILE A 8 5.35 -5.24 1.44
C ILE A 8 6.67 -5.63 0.77
N ASP A 9 6.68 -5.67 -0.55
CA ASP A 9 7.94 -5.59 -1.30
C ASP A 9 8.34 -4.10 -1.35
N CYS A 10 9.35 -3.70 -0.57
CA CYS A 10 9.73 -2.30 -0.46
C CYS A 10 10.69 -1.94 -1.62
N PRO A 11 10.28 -1.10 -2.59
CA PRO A 11 11.12 -0.77 -3.75
C PRO A 11 12.40 0.00 -3.38
N ILE A 12 12.46 0.55 -2.16
CA ILE A 12 13.63 1.27 -1.63
C ILE A 12 14.66 0.30 -1.06
N CYS A 13 14.22 -0.75 -0.37
CA CYS A 13 15.10 -1.82 0.10
C CYS A 13 15.60 -2.66 -1.07
N ASN A 14 14.71 -2.97 -2.02
CA ASN A 14 14.99 -3.69 -3.27
C ASN A 14 15.90 -4.93 -3.10
N ASP A 15 15.67 -5.71 -2.04
CA ASP A 15 16.45 -6.89 -1.71
C ASP A 15 15.77 -8.21 -2.14
N GLY A 16 14.61 -8.10 -2.81
CA GLY A 16 13.78 -9.23 -3.25
C GLY A 16 13.07 -9.95 -2.10
N LYS A 17 13.00 -9.35 -0.90
CA LYS A 17 12.29 -9.89 0.25
C LYS A 17 11.11 -9.01 0.62
N LYS A 18 10.14 -9.62 1.30
CA LYS A 18 9.06 -8.88 1.94
C LYS A 18 9.56 -8.27 3.24
N HIS A 19 9.24 -7.00 3.43
CA HIS A 19 9.53 -6.22 4.62
C HIS A 19 8.25 -5.96 5.40
N VAL A 20 8.35 -5.91 6.73
CA VAL A 20 7.24 -5.51 7.58
C VAL A 20 7.14 -3.98 7.56
N ALA A 21 5.95 -3.47 7.27
CA ALA A 21 5.65 -2.06 7.29
C ALA A 21 4.51 -1.75 8.27
N ASP A 22 4.67 -0.66 9.02
CA ASP A 22 3.63 -0.12 9.90
C ASP A 22 2.59 0.62 9.07
N VAL A 23 1.32 0.31 9.29
CA VAL A 23 0.22 1.00 8.60
C VAL A 23 -0.07 2.30 9.35
N LEU A 24 0.21 3.42 8.70
CA LEU A 24 -0.04 4.77 9.23
C LEU A 24 -1.48 5.20 9.01
N LYS A 25 -2.05 4.86 7.85
CA LYS A 25 -3.41 5.26 7.45
C LYS A 25 -4.01 4.22 6.54
N VAL A 26 -5.32 3.98 6.72
CA VAL A 26 -6.11 3.11 5.84
C VAL A 26 -7.25 3.92 5.26
N THR A 27 -7.28 4.01 3.94
CA THR A 27 -8.35 4.64 3.18
C THR A 27 -9.02 3.57 2.34
N ARG A 28 -10.33 3.39 2.49
CA ARG A 28 -11.14 2.50 1.65
C ARG A 28 -11.95 3.34 0.69
N GLY A 29 -11.94 2.97 -0.58
CA GLY A 29 -12.66 3.70 -1.61
C GLY A 29 -12.96 2.84 -2.83
N LYS A 30 -13.66 3.43 -3.79
CA LYS A 30 -13.91 2.79 -5.08
C LYS A 30 -13.04 3.44 -6.14
N VAL A 31 -12.33 2.61 -6.90
CA VAL A 31 -11.58 3.06 -8.07
C VAL A 31 -12.34 2.67 -9.33
N ARG A 32 -12.54 3.64 -10.22
CA ARG A 32 -13.22 3.41 -11.49
C ARG A 32 -12.19 3.21 -12.59
N ARG A 33 -12.24 2.06 -13.27
CA ARG A 33 -11.44 1.78 -14.46
C ARG A 33 -12.39 1.53 -15.64
N GLY A 34 -12.55 2.52 -16.49
CA GLY A 34 -13.53 2.50 -17.58
C GLY A 34 -14.97 2.44 -17.07
N ARG A 35 -15.67 1.34 -17.40
CA ARG A 35 -17.07 1.10 -17.00
C ARG A 35 -17.23 0.32 -15.68
N TYR A 36 -16.13 -0.14 -15.09
CA TYR A 36 -16.15 -0.97 -13.88
C TYR A 36 -15.65 -0.16 -12.68
N GLU A 37 -16.33 -0.34 -11.55
CA GLU A 37 -15.90 0.12 -10.23
C GLU A 37 -15.39 -1.07 -9.42
N TYR A 38 -14.27 -0.85 -8.74
CA TYR A 38 -13.65 -1.85 -7.89
C TYR A 38 -13.43 -1.27 -6.50
N ASP A 39 -13.69 -2.07 -5.47
CA ASP A 39 -13.33 -1.71 -4.11
C ASP A 39 -11.81 -1.80 -3.95
N ALA A 40 -11.21 -0.67 -3.59
CA ALA A 40 -9.79 -0.51 -3.35
C ALA A 40 -9.54 -0.14 -1.89
N VAL A 41 -8.45 -0.69 -1.36
CA VAL A 41 -7.91 -0.30 -0.06
C VAL A 41 -6.54 0.30 -0.31
N GLU A 42 -6.39 1.57 0.03
CA GLU A 42 -5.11 2.27 0.04
C GLU A 42 -4.61 2.36 1.48
N MET A 43 -3.35 2.00 1.66
CA MET A 43 -2.68 2.00 2.94
C MET A 43 -1.43 2.84 2.82
N ILE A 44 -1.31 3.89 3.63
CA ILE A 44 -0.04 4.58 3.79
C ILE A 44 0.75 3.77 4.81
N VAL A 45 1.92 3.29 4.40
CA VAL A 45 2.73 2.36 5.16
C VAL A 45 4.15 2.89 5.32
N ARG A 46 4.76 2.61 6.46
CA ARG A 46 6.17 2.92 6.73
C ARG A 46 6.96 1.63 6.86
N CYS A 47 7.91 1.41 5.97
CA CYS A 47 8.81 0.26 6.07
C CYS A 47 9.60 0.33 7.38
N ARG A 48 9.59 -0.74 8.19
CA ARG A 48 10.33 -0.77 9.47
C ARG A 48 11.85 -0.82 9.26
N ASP A 49 12.31 -1.35 8.13
CA ASP A 49 13.75 -1.51 7.85
C ASP A 49 14.39 -0.23 7.33
N CYS A 50 13.90 0.34 6.22
CA CYS A 50 14.47 1.58 5.66
C CYS A 50 13.81 2.86 6.20
N GLY A 51 12.69 2.75 6.91
CA GLY A 51 11.96 3.89 7.48
C GLY A 51 11.16 4.71 6.46
N THR A 52 11.21 4.38 5.17
CA THR A 52 10.53 5.12 4.10
C THR A 52 9.03 4.90 4.14
N VAL A 53 8.27 5.98 3.97
CA VAL A 53 6.81 5.94 3.83
C VAL A 53 6.45 5.78 2.35
N GLY A 54 5.52 4.87 2.07
CA GLY A 54 4.94 4.66 0.74
C GLY A 54 3.44 4.43 0.82
N ALA A 55 2.77 4.49 -0.33
CA ALA A 55 1.39 4.06 -0.46
C ALA A 55 1.35 2.66 -1.07
N TYR A 56 0.58 1.80 -0.43
CA TYR A 56 0.26 0.46 -0.91
C TYR A 56 -1.24 0.38 -1.19
N ARG A 57 -1.59 0.14 -2.45
CA ARG A 57 -2.98 0.03 -2.90
C ARG A 57 -3.28 -1.39 -3.33
N LYS A 58 -4.36 -1.96 -2.77
CA LYS A 58 -4.85 -3.30 -3.06
C LYS A 58 -6.28 -3.25 -3.61
N ILE A 59 -6.53 -3.96 -4.70
CA ILE A 59 -7.87 -4.16 -5.29
C ILE A 59 -8.13 -5.66 -5.32
N GLU A 60 -8.83 -6.17 -4.29
CA GLU A 60 -9.00 -7.62 -4.09
C GLU A 60 -9.78 -8.29 -5.22
N SER A 61 -10.77 -7.60 -5.79
CA SER A 61 -11.63 -8.13 -6.85
C SER A 61 -10.90 -8.49 -8.15
N VAL A 62 -9.71 -7.92 -8.40
CA VAL A 62 -8.89 -8.20 -9.59
C VAL A 62 -7.48 -8.67 -9.23
N ASN A 63 -7.23 -9.01 -7.97
CA ASN A 63 -5.91 -9.38 -7.45
C ASN A 63 -4.78 -8.43 -7.91
N MET A 64 -5.06 -7.12 -7.88
CA MET A 64 -4.13 -6.10 -8.33
C MET A 64 -3.57 -5.34 -7.14
N GLU A 65 -2.25 -5.19 -7.13
CA GLU A 65 -1.49 -4.49 -6.11
C GLU A 65 -0.64 -3.42 -6.78
N SER A 66 -0.52 -2.25 -6.15
CA SER A 66 0.27 -1.13 -6.63
C SER A 66 1.01 -0.49 -5.46
N TYR A 67 2.27 -0.15 -5.70
CA TYR A 67 3.18 0.43 -4.72
C TYR A 67 3.67 1.78 -5.25
N GLU A 68 3.62 2.81 -4.40
CA GLU A 68 4.15 4.14 -4.66
C GLU A 68 5.13 4.50 -3.55
N PHE A 69 6.42 4.52 -3.86
CA PHE A 69 7.50 4.80 -2.91
C PHE A 69 8.53 5.76 -3.54
N PRO A 70 8.89 6.87 -2.87
CA PRO A 70 8.29 7.40 -1.65
C PRO A 70 6.88 7.99 -1.88
N TYR A 71 6.04 7.99 -0.85
CA TYR A 71 4.75 8.69 -0.90
C TYR A 71 4.95 10.19 -0.69
N GLU A 72 4.57 10.99 -1.69
CA GLU A 72 4.70 12.46 -1.67
C GLU A 72 3.40 13.19 -1.23
N GLY A 73 2.36 12.45 -0.85
CA GLY A 73 1.09 13.02 -0.40
C GLY A 73 1.02 13.35 1.09
N GLU A 74 -0.10 13.95 1.51
CA GLU A 74 -0.38 14.25 2.93
C GLU A 74 -0.89 13.00 3.66
N ILE A 75 -0.27 12.69 4.81
CA ILE A 75 -0.60 11.54 5.67
C ILE A 75 -1.67 11.94 6.68
#